data_AF-A0A072NT03-F1
#
_entry.id   AF-A0A072NT03-F1
#
_cell.length_a   1.000
_cell.length_b   1.000
_cell.length_c   1.000
_cell.angle_alpha   90.00
_cell.angle_beta   90.00
_cell.angle_gamma   90.00
#
_symmetry.space_group_name_H-M   'P 1'
#
loop_
_entity.id
_entity.type
_entity.pdbx_description
1 polymer ?
#
loop_
_entity_poly.entity_id
_entity_poly.type
_entity_poly.pdbx_seq_one_letter_code
_entity_poly.pdbx_strand_id
1 'polypeptide(L)' 'MEFAAKVNAPDYPPREKHPVIFKTFDGLQPGEFMELTNDHDPRPLQYQFMMERPEQFTWEYLEEGPDVWRVAIGKK' A
#
# COMPACT_ATOMS: atom_id res chain seq x y z
N MET A 1 -13.80 -3.48 6.63
CA MET A 1 -12.72 -2.52 6.94
C MET A 1 -13.06 -1.22 6.22
N GLU A 2 -12.96 -0.09 6.91
CA GLU A 2 -13.06 1.24 6.27
C GLU A 2 -11.63 1.70 5.97
N PHE A 3 -11.40 2.23 4.76
CA PHE A 3 -10.10 2.72 4.34
C PHE A 3 -10.10 4.24 4.38
N ALA A 4 -9.19 4.83 5.14
CA ALA A 4 -8.99 6.27 5.20
C ALA A 4 -8.43 6.83 3.88
N ALA A 5 -7.72 5.99 3.12
CA ALA A 5 -7.20 6.34 1.80
C ALA A 5 -7.19 5.15 0.84
N LYS A 6 -7.18 5.44 -0.46
CA LYS A 6 -7.07 4.44 -1.53
C LYS A 6 -6.10 4.91 -2.59
N VAL A 7 -5.22 4.02 -3.04
CA VAL A 7 -4.27 4.27 -4.12
C VAL A 7 -4.39 3.16 -5.15
N ASN A 8 -4.67 3.54 -6.39
CA ASN A 8 -4.60 2.67 -7.54
C ASN A 8 -3.29 2.95 -8.28
N ALA A 9 -2.29 2.08 -8.11
CA ALA A 9 -0.93 2.31 -8.60
C ALA A 9 -0.84 2.51 -10.13
N PRO A 10 -1.61 1.80 -10.98
CA PRO A 10 -1.64 2.03 -12.42
C PRO A 10 -2.03 3.46 -12.85
N ASP A 11 -2.71 4.23 -12.00
CA ASP A 11 -3.10 5.62 -12.32
C ASP A 11 -1.91 6.60 -12.27
N TYR A 12 -0.76 6.18 -11.73
CA TYR A 12 0.42 7.02 -11.56
C TYR A 12 1.56 6.60 -12.50
N PRO A 13 2.34 7.56 -13.04
CA PRO A 13 3.56 7.27 -13.78
C PRO A 13 4.53 6.42 -12.93
N PRO A 14 5.37 5.55 -13.54
CA PRO A 14 6.27 4.66 -12.80
C PRO A 14 7.13 5.33 -11.73
N ARG A 15 7.57 6.58 -11.99
CA ARG A 15 8.43 7.35 -11.06
C ARG A 15 7.65 7.93 -9.87
N GLU A 16 6.32 8.00 -9.96
CA GLU A 16 5.45 8.62 -8.96
C GLU A 16 4.71 7.59 -8.10
N LYS A 17 4.56 6.34 -8.57
CA LYS A 17 3.86 5.26 -7.85
C LYS A 17 4.33 5.13 -6.39
N HIS A 18 5.62 4.89 -6.17
CA HIS A 18 6.15 4.70 -4.82
C HIS A 18 6.04 5.97 -3.97
N PRO A 19 6.48 7.16 -4.44
CA PRO A 19 6.28 8.41 -3.70
C PRO A 19 4.84 8.66 -3.25
N VAL A 20 3.85 8.42 -4.11
CA VAL A 20 2.44 8.61 -3.77
C VAL A 20 2.00 7.61 -2.71
N ILE A 21 2.35 6.32 -2.85
CA ILE A 21 1.97 5.29 -1.89
C ILE A 21 2.55 5.60 -0.51
N PHE A 22 3.85 5.90 -0.42
CA PHE A 22 4.50 6.24 0.84
C PHE A 22 3.94 7.51 1.46
N LYS A 23 3.76 8.57 0.67
CA LYS A 23 3.13 9.81 1.16
C LYS A 23 1.72 9.57 1.69
N THR A 24 0.95 8.70 1.02
CA THR A 24 -0.41 8.36 1.46
C THR A 24 -0.38 7.59 2.78
N PHE A 25 0.47 6.59 2.90
CA PHE A 25 0.67 5.84 4.14
C PHE A 25 1.13 6.73 5.30
N ASP A 26 2.14 7.59 5.04
CA ASP A 26 2.70 8.48 6.06
C ASP A 26 1.65 9.47 6.60
N GLY A 27 0.67 9.84 5.78
CA GLY A 27 -0.45 10.71 6.14
C GLY A 27 -1.55 10.06 7.00
N LEU A 28 -1.55 8.73 7.14
CA LEU A 28 -2.53 8.03 7.98
C LEU A 28 -2.33 8.34 9.47
N GLN A 29 -3.40 8.28 10.24
CA GLN A 29 -3.34 8.19 11.71
C GLN A 29 -3.03 6.76 12.15
N PRO A 30 -2.42 6.56 13.34
CA PRO A 30 -2.29 5.24 13.94
C PRO A 30 -3.64 4.53 14.04
N GLY A 31 -3.71 3.28 13.60
CA GLY A 31 -4.93 2.48 13.52
C GLY A 31 -5.74 2.64 12.22
N GLU A 32 -5.38 3.59 11.35
CA GLU A 32 -6.02 3.73 10.03
C GLU A 32 -5.38 2.80 8.99
N PHE A 33 -6.15 2.53 7.94
CA PHE A 33 -5.77 1.67 6.84
C PHE A 33 -5.90 2.40 5.52
N MET A 34 -4.98 2.12 4.59
CA MET A 34 -5.16 2.43 3.18
C MET A 34 -5.27 1.14 2.34
N GLU A 35 -6.02 1.24 1.24
CA GLU A 35 -6.06 0.21 0.21
C GLU A 35 -5.07 0.58 -0.91
N LEU A 36 -4.22 -0.37 -1.29
CA LEU A 36 -3.40 -0.29 -2.50
C LEU A 36 -3.90 -1.32 -3.51
N THR A 37 -4.25 -0.86 -4.71
CA THR A 37 -4.58 -1.69 -5.88
C THR A 37 -3.43 -1.62 -6.89
N ASN A 38 -3.03 -2.77 -7.44
CA ASN A 38 -1.94 -2.89 -8.40
C ASN A 38 -2.24 -3.93 -9.49
N ASP A 39 -1.60 -3.79 -10.64
CA ASP A 39 -1.71 -4.72 -11.80
C ASP A 39 -0.76 -5.93 -11.69
N HIS A 40 0.08 -5.97 -10.66
CA HIS A 40 0.97 -7.07 -10.34
C HIS A 40 1.18 -7.16 -8.83
N ASP A 41 1.79 -8.27 -8.41
CA ASP A 41 2.11 -8.55 -7.02
C ASP A 41 3.02 -7.46 -6.39
N PRO A 42 2.56 -6.76 -5.34
CA PRO A 42 3.30 -5.69 -4.67
C PRO A 42 4.36 -6.18 -3.66
N ARG A 43 4.72 -7.47 -3.62
CA ARG A 43 5.80 -8.01 -2.76
C ARG A 43 7.08 -7.14 -2.71
N PRO A 44 7.64 -6.64 -3.83
CA PRO A 44 8.83 -5.78 -3.78
C PRO A 44 8.60 -4.50 -2.96
N LEU A 45 7.40 -3.91 -3.05
CA LEU A 45 7.02 -2.74 -2.28
C LEU A 45 6.86 -3.08 -0.78
N GLN A 46 6.32 -4.25 -0.46
CA GLN A 46 6.25 -4.73 0.94
C GLN A 46 7.63 -4.78 1.58
N TYR A 47 8.65 -5.30 0.87
CA TYR A 47 10.02 -5.30 1.37
C TYR A 47 10.58 -3.88 1.58
N GLN A 48 10.26 -2.95 0.68
CA GLN A 48 10.65 -1.55 0.85
C GLN A 48 10.02 -0.93 2.11
N PHE A 49 8.74 -1.22 2.38
CA PHE A 49 8.08 -0.84 3.64
C PHE A 49 8.78 -1.43 4.87
N MET A 50 9.19 -2.71 4.84
CA MET A 50 9.93 -3.33 5.95
C MET A 50 11.26 -2.62 6.25
N MET A 51 11.93 -2.11 5.21
CA MET A 51 13.19 -1.39 5.35
C MET A 51 12.99 0.05 5.82
N GLU A 52 12.00 0.76 5.26
CA GLU A 52 11.83 2.21 5.48
C GLU A 52 10.88 2.55 6.64
N ARG A 53 9.96 1.65 6.99
CA ARG A 53 8.96 1.82 8.06
C ARG A 53 8.96 0.57 8.96
N PRO A 54 10.12 0.15 9.51
CA PRO A 54 10.21 -1.06 10.31
C PRO A 54 9.21 -1.00 11.47
N GLU A 55 8.45 -2.08 11.63
CA GLU A 55 7.44 -2.27 12.67
C GLU A 55 6.27 -1.27 12.70
N GLN A 56 6.20 -0.28 11.81
CA GLN A 56 5.19 0.79 11.80
C GLN A 56 3.92 0.44 11.00
N PHE A 57 3.89 -0.70 10.31
CA PHE A 57 2.77 -1.05 9.43
C PHE A 57 2.32 -2.51 9.59
N THR A 58 1.12 -2.78 9.10
CA THR A 58 0.59 -4.11 8.81
C THR A 58 0.37 -4.27 7.31
N TRP A 59 0.36 -5.51 6.83
CA TRP A 59 0.18 -5.83 5.42
C TRP A 59 -0.71 -7.05 5.28
N GLU A 60 -1.85 -6.88 4.63
CA GLU A 60 -2.84 -7.93 4.43
C GLU A 60 -3.28 -7.96 2.97
N TYR A 61 -3.23 -9.12 2.33
CA TYR A 61 -3.80 -9.28 0.99
C TYR A 61 -5.32 -9.36 1.09
N LEU A 62 -6.00 -8.52 0.31
CA LEU A 62 -7.44 -8.57 0.11
C LEU A 62 -7.78 -9.38 -1.15
N GLU A 63 -6.88 -9.37 -2.14
CA GLU A 63 -7.00 -10.08 -3.41
C GLU A 63 -5.61 -10.38 -3.98
N GLU A 64 -5.41 -11.63 -4.41
CA GLU A 64 -4.12 -12.17 -4.87
C GLU A 64 -4.18 -12.61 -6.34
N GLY A 65 -4.44 -11.68 -7.27
CA GLY A 65 -4.29 -11.91 -8.71
C GLY A 65 -5.17 -13.02 -9.32
N PRO A 66 -4.93 -13.36 -10.60
CA PRO A 66 -3.92 -12.78 -11.50
C PRO A 66 -4.32 -11.42 -12.09
N ASP A 67 -5.61 -11.07 -12.07
CA ASP A 67 -6.13 -9.89 -12.76
C ASP A 67 -5.93 -8.59 -11.97
N VAL A 68 -6.02 -8.66 -10.64
CA VAL A 68 -5.81 -7.51 -9.76
C VAL A 68 -5.19 -7.94 -8.43
N TRP A 69 -4.35 -7.08 -7.87
CA TRP A 69 -3.74 -7.27 -6.57
C TRP A 69 -4.20 -6.16 -5.65
N ARG A 70 -4.79 -6.53 -4.51
CA ARG A 70 -5.28 -5.55 -3.52
C ARG A 70 -4.69 -5.88 -2.16
N VAL A 71 -4.13 -4.87 -1.52
CA VAL A 71 -3.57 -5.00 -0.17
C VAL A 71 -4.11 -3.90 0.74
N ALA A 72 -4.43 -4.28 1.97
CA ALA A 72 -4.66 -3.36 3.06
C ALA A 72 -3.34 -3.11 3.79
N ILE A 73 -2.96 -1.83 3.89
CA ILE A 73 -1.76 -1.39 4.61
C ILE A 73 -2.25 -0.57 5.80
N GLY A 74 -2.09 -1.11 7.01
CA GLY A 74 -2.47 -0.43 8.25
C GLY A 74 -1.29 0.29 8.87
N LYS A 75 -1.51 1.47 9.46
CA LYS A 75 -0.49 2.16 10.27
C LYS A 75 -0.66 1.78 11.73
N LYS A 76 0.44 1.40 12.40
CA LYS A 76 0.43 1.08 13.83
C LYS A 76 0.50 2.33 14.70
#